data_AF-A0A2A3JYM4-F1
#
_entry.id   AF-A0A2A3JYM4-F1
#
_cell.length_a   1.000
_cell.length_b   1.000
_cell.length_c   1.000
_cell.angle_alpha   90.00
_cell.angle_beta   90.00
_cell.angle_gamma   90.00
#
_symmetry.space_group_name_H-M   'P 1'
#
loop_
_entity.id
_entity.type
_entity.pdbx_description
1 polymer ?
#
loop_
_entity_poly.entity_id
_entity_poly.type
_entity_poly.pdbx_seq_one_letter_code
_entity_poly.pdbx_strand_id
1 'polypeptide(L)' 'MLYMPRAFATSEGRLDRYQLTGPDLTGRDGEVRAMAVACTGKVDARLMDRFPALEITAKFGLGYHSIDVAAA' A
#
# COMPACT_ATOMS: atom_id res chain seq x y z
N MET A 1 7.32 2.35 7.37
CA MET A 1 6.05 3.11 7.24
C MET A 1 5.04 2.30 6.41
N LEU A 2 3.73 2.43 6.68
CA LEU A 2 2.66 1.76 5.92
C LEU A 2 1.92 2.77 5.04
N TYR A 3 1.93 2.55 3.72
CA TYR A 3 1.15 3.35 2.78
C TYR A 3 -0.24 2.75 2.54
N MET A 4 -1.29 3.58 2.51
CA MET A 4 -2.66 3.17 2.18
C MET A 4 -3.30 4.10 1.14
N PRO A 5 -3.49 3.67 -0.12
CA PRO A 5 -4.02 4.52 -1.19
C PRO A 5 -5.52 4.83 -1.07
N ARG A 6 -6.28 4.12 -0.22
CA ARG A 6 -7.65 4.49 0.20
C ARG A 6 -8.09 3.67 1.41
N ALA A 7 -8.56 4.32 2.47
CA ALA A 7 -8.90 3.68 3.74
C ALA A 7 -10.25 2.94 3.70
N PHE A 8 -10.28 1.83 4.44
CA PHE A 8 -11.50 1.14 4.84
C PHE A 8 -12.16 1.89 6.01
N ALA A 9 -13.39 2.37 5.85
CA ALA A 9 -14.15 2.99 6.95
C ALA A 9 -14.32 2.06 8.17
N THR A 10 -14.22 0.74 7.98
CA THR A 10 -14.36 -0.28 9.04
C THR A 10 -13.04 -0.67 9.73
N SER A 11 -11.90 -0.10 9.31
CA SER A 11 -10.56 -0.50 9.80
C SER A 11 -9.81 0.60 10.54
N GLU A 12 -10.32 1.83 10.57
CA GLU A 12 -9.60 3.00 11.11
C GLU A 12 -9.05 2.74 12.52
N GLY A 13 -9.87 2.23 13.45
CA GLY A 13 -9.42 1.94 14.83
C GLY A 13 -8.52 0.69 15.00
N ARG A 14 -8.24 -0.08 13.93
CA ARG A 14 -7.32 -1.24 13.99
C ARG A 14 -5.91 -0.92 13.51
N LEU A 15 -5.70 0.28 12.97
CA LEU A 15 -4.47 0.65 12.29
C LEU A 15 -3.62 1.67 13.07
N ASP A 16 -4.08 2.11 14.25
CA ASP A 16 -3.39 3.07 15.14
C ASP A 16 -1.97 2.66 15.54
N ARG A 17 -1.62 1.38 15.42
CA ARG A 17 -0.29 0.84 15.70
C ARG A 17 0.69 0.97 14.53
N TYR A 18 0.20 1.40 13.37
CA TYR A 18 1.02 1.61 12.17
C TYR A 18 1.11 3.10 11.87
N GLN A 19 2.30 3.54 11.47
CA GLN A 19 2.46 4.86 10.89
C GLN A 19 1.83 4.85 9.49
N LEU A 20 0.55 5.20 9.44
CA LEU A 20 -0.21 5.37 8.21
C LEU A 20 0.19 6.67 7.54
N THR A 21 0.45 6.62 6.24
CA THR A 21 0.59 7.83 5.42
C THR A 21 -0.45 7.85 4.33
N GLY A 22 -1.10 9.01 4.18
CA GLY A 22 -2.08 9.27 3.14
C GLY A 22 -1.45 9.39 1.74
N PRO A 23 -2.20 9.90 0.74
CA PRO A 23 -1.72 9.99 -0.64
C PRO A 23 -0.54 10.94 -0.83
N ASP A 24 -0.29 11.85 0.12
CA ASP A 24 0.90 12.69 0.13
C ASP A 24 2.07 11.99 0.85
N LEU A 25 3.01 11.51 0.05
CA LEU A 25 4.23 10.80 0.48
C LEU A 25 5.48 11.61 0.16
N THR A 26 5.35 12.92 -0.12
CA THR A 26 6.45 13.75 -0.59
C THR A 26 7.66 13.65 0.36
N GLY A 27 8.79 13.18 -0.18
CA GLY A 27 10.05 13.04 0.55
C GLY A 27 10.18 11.78 1.43
N ARG A 28 9.19 10.87 1.42
CA ARG A 28 9.23 9.63 2.23
C ARG A 28 9.18 8.34 1.41
N ASP A 29 9.35 8.46 0.09
CA ASP A 29 9.28 7.32 -0.83
C ASP A 29 10.26 6.19 -0.42
N GLY A 30 11.45 6.53 0.10
CA GLY A 30 12.45 5.57 0.58
C GLY A 30 12.18 4.94 1.97
N GLU A 31 11.11 5.32 2.66
CA GLU A 31 10.78 4.84 4.01
C GLU A 31 9.56 3.91 4.06
N VAL A 32 8.83 3.83 2.94
CA VAL A 32 7.67 2.96 2.77
C VAL A 32 8.16 1.53 2.62
N ARG A 33 7.90 0.70 3.63
CA ARG A 33 8.27 -0.74 3.64
C ARG A 33 7.08 -1.66 3.45
N ALA A 34 5.87 -1.13 3.64
CA ALA A 34 4.64 -1.88 3.47
C ALA A 34 3.58 -1.02 2.78
N MET A 35 2.76 -1.65 1.96
CA MET A 35 1.61 -1.04 1.31
C MET A 35 0.37 -1.88 1.57
N ALA A 36 -0.73 -1.24 1.94
CA ALA A 36 -2.01 -1.88 2.20
C ALA A 36 -3.06 -1.34 1.22
N VAL A 37 -3.64 -2.21 0.39
CA VAL A 37 -4.50 -1.81 -0.73
C VAL A 37 -5.88 -2.46 -0.63
N ALA A 38 -6.93 -1.67 -0.86
CA ALA A 38 -8.32 -2.13 -0.86
C ALA A 38 -8.65 -2.97 -2.11
N CYS A 39 -9.73 -3.76 -2.05
CA CYS A 39 -10.18 -4.67 -3.13
C CYS A 39 -10.03 -4.13 -4.56
N THR A 40 -10.42 -2.87 -4.79
CA THR A 40 -10.45 -2.23 -6.12
C THR A 40 -9.20 -1.41 -6.44
N GLY A 41 -8.27 -1.28 -5.49
CA GLY A 41 -7.03 -0.55 -5.69
C GLY A 41 -6.10 -1.31 -6.64
N LYS A 42 -5.54 -0.58 -7.60
CA LYS A 42 -4.57 -1.10 -8.55
C LYS A 42 -3.14 -0.82 -8.03
N VAL A 43 -2.30 -1.85 -8.06
CA VAL A 43 -0.86 -1.74 -7.78
C VAL A 43 -0.12 -2.27 -8.99
N ASP A 44 0.44 -1.37 -9.79
CA ASP A 44 1.27 -1.71 -10.93
C ASP A 44 2.76 -1.55 -10.60
N ALA A 45 3.62 -2.05 -11.49
CA ALA A 45 5.08 -1.96 -11.35
C ALA A 45 5.55 -0.54 -11.05
N ARG A 46 5.00 0.47 -11.74
CA ARG A 46 5.37 1.88 -11.54
C ARG A 46 5.09 2.37 -10.12
N LEU A 47 4.00 1.93 -9.52
CA LEU A 47 3.69 2.28 -8.12
C LEU A 47 4.66 1.59 -7.16
N MET A 48 5.06 0.35 -7.44
CA MET A 48 6.03 -0.38 -6.61
C MET A 48 7.43 0.22 -6.75
N ASP A 49 7.88 0.55 -7.96
CA ASP A 49 9.16 1.19 -8.25
C ASP A 49 9.32 2.56 -7.55
N ARG A 50 8.21 3.25 -7.26
CA ARG A 50 8.23 4.49 -6.49
C ARG A 50 8.75 4.27 -5.07
N PHE A 51 8.55 3.09 -4.49
CA PHE A 51 8.91 2.78 -3.10
C PHE A 51 10.05 1.76 -3.05
N PRO A 52 11.32 2.21 -3.18
CA PRO A 52 12.46 1.30 -3.31
C PRO A 52 12.72 0.44 -2.05
N ALA A 53 12.11 0.78 -0.92
CA ALA A 53 12.19 0.02 0.33
C ALA A 53 10.98 -0.89 0.56
N LEU A 54 10.05 -1.02 -0.41
CA LEU A 54 8.83 -1.79 -0.26
C LEU A 54 9.13 -3.30 -0.17
N GLU A 55 8.64 -3.95 0.89
CA GLU A 55 8.87 -5.38 1.16
C GLU A 55 7.57 -6.19 1.11
N ILE A 56 6.42 -5.54 1.32
CA ILE A 56 5.13 -6.23 1.40
C ILE A 56 4.00 -5.38 0.83
N THR A 57 3.21 -5.98 -0.05
CA THR A 57 1.91 -5.45 -0.50
C THR A 57 0.78 -6.33 0.05
N ALA A 58 0.06 -5.81 1.05
CA ALA A 58 -1.10 -6.47 1.63
C ALA A 58 -2.38 -6.04 0.89
N LYS A 59 -2.98 -6.98 0.15
CA LYS A 59 -4.29 -6.77 -0.48
C LYS A 59 -5.41 -7.22 0.46
N PHE A 60 -6.28 -6.28 0.81
CA PHE A 60 -7.50 -6.54 1.55
C PHE A 60 -8.63 -6.84 0.56
N GLY A 61 -8.67 -8.08 0.09
CA GLY A 61 -9.61 -8.55 -0.92
C GLY A 61 -9.15 -9.87 -1.51
N LEU A 62 -10.05 -10.55 -2.25
CA LEU A 62 -9.71 -11.80 -2.94
C LEU A 62 -9.20 -11.55 -4.36
N GLY A 63 -8.32 -12.44 -4.82
CA GLY A 63 -7.72 -12.44 -6.15
C GLY A 63 -6.68 -11.33 -6.37
N TYR A 64 -5.80 -11.53 -7.35
CA TYR A 64 -4.65 -10.63 -7.59
C TYR A 64 -4.69 -9.90 -8.93
N HIS A 65 -5.81 -9.90 -9.63
CA HIS A 65 -5.96 -9.25 -10.95
C HIS A 65 -5.66 -7.74 -10.98
N SER A 66 -5.69 -7.06 -9.82
CA SER A 66 -5.38 -5.64 -9.68
C SER A 66 -3.94 -5.38 -9.21
N ILE A 67 -3.16 -6.43 -8.97
CA ILE A 67 -1.77 -6.37 -8.51
C ILE A 67 -0.90 -6.93 -9.63
N ASP A 68 0.15 -6.23 -10.00
CA ASP A 68 1.17 -6.77 -10.89
C ASP A 68 2.05 -7.76 -10.13
N VAL A 69 1.60 -9.01 -10.03
CA VAL A 69 2.30 -10.07 -9.27
C VAL A 69 3.68 -10.38 -9.85
N ALA A 70 3.91 -10.12 -11.14
CA ALA A 70 5.21 -10.35 -11.76
C ALA A 70 6.26 -9.29 -11.37
N ALA A 71 5.79 -8.09 -10.99
CA ALA A 71 6.63 -7.00 -10.52
C ALA A 71 6.75 -6.94 -8.98
N ALA A 72 6.06 -7.81 -8.25
CA ALA A 72 6.00 -7.85 -6.79
C ALA A 72 7.07 -8.74 -6.16
#